data_AF-F2RMR1-F1
#
_entry.id   AF-F2RMR1-F1
#
_cell.length_a   1.000
_cell.length_b   1.000
_cell.length_c   1.000
_cell.angle_alpha   90.00
_cell.angle_beta   90.00
_cell.angle_gamma   90.00
#
_symmetry.space_group_name_H-M   'P 1'
#
loop_
_entity.id
_entity.type
_entity.pdbx_description
1 polymer ?
#
loop_
_entity_poly.entity_id
_entity_poly.type
_entity_poly.pdbx_seq_one_letter_code
_entity_poly.pdbx_strand_id
1 'polypeptide(L)'
;MFNSTKQWLRRHRSGIAIGAGVIGVGYLAGQYVLGKISEARERMSSERIARENLRRRFEQNQTDCTFTVLALLPTATENILGALPVEELTNELQQKRAERLAKQLNGGEAAGSEISSDPLSTVDDDGKSLSSLRSQGYVHTSQMGDSVAGDGTPRKKSRTQLWNELKVNSLTRSFTLLYTLSLLTLLTRIQLNLLGRRNYLSSVISLASPQADPAIISLEENDGDNAFGNDFETNRRYLTFSWWLLHRGWKDLMEKVEEAVVEVFGPLNPREDITQERLSELTLQVRKKVEGATSEERRVKQWLPYLLPAVEQEDYVLRESGVLLSSEEVSPQTASNLRHLLDETADLIESPQFTHILSLLNNEAFSYLIDHKCAIDAFKKPPSVPATQAPEASPANLFSSSATVVPSDSQQPPPNPRVKLATILAVVSRQAHTIGQGSNPPNEYLSAMEEGVRELEAFAAVVYSSNFGLEGTTSPGGSVGGSFVVVPQSEKSEKVTKIEMRDVEAEAKDEAVAGADVEEINFESAWGKATTDEK
;
A
#
# COMPACT_ATOMS: atom_id res chain seq x y z
N MET A 1 -64.40 -17.03 68.36
CA MET A 1 -64.09 -16.99 66.90
C MET A 1 -62.74 -17.64 66.54
N PHE A 2 -61.71 -17.62 67.41
CA PHE A 2 -60.39 -18.21 67.12
C PHE A 2 -60.29 -19.76 67.15
N ASN A 3 -61.22 -20.46 67.81
CA ASN A 3 -61.20 -21.94 67.86
C ASN A 3 -61.75 -22.60 66.59
N SER A 4 -62.74 -21.98 65.93
CA SER A 4 -63.34 -22.50 64.70
C SER A 4 -62.40 -22.38 63.50
N THR A 5 -61.61 -21.31 63.42
CA THR A 5 -60.55 -21.14 62.41
C THR A 5 -59.39 -22.10 62.62
N LYS A 6 -58.99 -22.39 63.87
CA LYS A 6 -57.97 -23.41 64.18
C LYS A 6 -58.39 -24.82 63.75
N GLN A 7 -59.66 -25.18 63.93
CA GLN A 7 -60.15 -26.52 63.59
C GLN A 7 -60.33 -26.71 62.07
N TRP A 8 -60.74 -25.65 61.36
CA TRP A 8 -60.82 -25.62 59.89
C TRP A 8 -59.44 -25.73 59.23
N LEU A 9 -58.45 -24.97 59.73
CA LEU A 9 -57.07 -25.00 59.25
C LEU A 9 -56.42 -26.38 59.46
N ARG A 10 -56.72 -27.02 60.61
CA ARG A 10 -56.22 -28.37 60.92
C ARG A 10 -56.86 -29.47 60.07
N ARG A 11 -58.09 -29.26 59.57
CA ARG A 11 -58.81 -30.19 58.68
C ARG A 11 -58.38 -30.07 57.22
N HIS A 12 -57.93 -28.89 56.78
CA HIS A 12 -57.43 -28.64 55.40
C HIS A 12 -55.90 -28.51 55.30
N ARG A 13 -55.15 -28.88 56.34
CA ARG A 13 -53.68 -28.72 56.42
C ARG A 13 -52.92 -29.36 55.26
N SER A 14 -53.40 -30.48 54.72
CA SER A 14 -52.79 -31.16 53.57
C SER A 14 -53.03 -30.39 52.28
N GLY A 15 -54.24 -29.91 52.03
CA GLY A 15 -54.57 -29.11 50.85
C GLY A 15 -53.84 -27.77 50.81
N ILE A 16 -53.71 -27.10 51.96
CA ILE A 16 -52.97 -25.84 52.09
C ILE A 16 -51.47 -26.07 51.90
N ALA A 17 -50.90 -27.14 52.45
CA ALA A 17 -49.48 -27.47 52.27
C ALA A 17 -49.14 -27.82 50.81
N ILE A 18 -50.00 -28.56 50.13
CA ILE A 18 -49.83 -28.88 48.70
C ILE A 18 -49.93 -27.60 47.85
N GLY A 19 -50.93 -26.74 48.12
CA GLY A 19 -51.06 -25.46 47.42
C GLY A 19 -49.86 -24.52 47.62
N ALA A 20 -49.38 -24.39 48.86
CA ALA A 20 -48.19 -23.61 49.17
C ALA A 20 -46.92 -24.18 48.52
N GLY A 21 -46.79 -25.51 48.48
CA GLY A 21 -45.68 -26.18 47.81
C GLY A 21 -45.65 -25.94 46.30
N VAL A 22 -46.80 -26.05 45.62
CA VAL A 22 -46.91 -25.78 44.18
C VAL A 22 -46.60 -24.31 43.86
N ILE A 23 -47.11 -23.37 44.66
CA ILE A 23 -46.81 -21.95 44.48
C ILE A 23 -45.33 -21.66 44.73
N GLY A 24 -44.73 -22.25 45.77
CA GLY A 24 -43.31 -22.09 46.07
C GLY A 24 -42.40 -22.64 44.96
N VAL A 25 -42.70 -23.84 44.44
CA VAL A 25 -41.95 -24.43 43.32
C VAL A 25 -42.14 -23.61 42.05
N GLY A 26 -43.35 -23.14 41.76
CA GLY A 26 -43.61 -22.25 40.62
C GLY A 26 -42.84 -20.94 40.70
N TYR A 27 -42.74 -20.34 41.90
CA TYR A 27 -41.96 -19.12 42.13
C TYR A 27 -40.46 -19.34 41.91
N LEU A 28 -39.89 -20.42 42.48
CA LEU A 28 -38.47 -20.75 42.30
C LEU A 28 -38.13 -21.07 40.85
N ALA A 29 -38.99 -21.83 40.16
CA ALA A 29 -38.83 -22.11 38.74
C ALA A 29 -38.92 -20.84 37.88
N GLY A 30 -39.88 -19.95 38.18
CA GLY A 30 -40.02 -18.66 37.50
C GLY A 30 -38.80 -17.75 37.70
N GLN A 31 -38.28 -17.65 38.92
CA GLN A 31 -37.05 -16.92 39.23
C GLN A 31 -35.83 -17.49 38.48
N TYR A 32 -35.70 -18.82 38.43
CA TYR A 32 -34.62 -19.46 37.69
C TYR A 32 -34.69 -19.17 36.18
N VAL A 33 -35.88 -19.24 35.58
CA VAL A 33 -36.06 -18.94 34.14
C VAL A 33 -35.78 -17.47 33.84
N LEU A 34 -36.30 -16.54 34.67
CA LEU A 34 -36.02 -15.11 34.49
C LEU A 34 -34.54 -14.79 34.64
N GLY A 35 -33.87 -15.39 35.64
CA GLY A 35 -32.42 -15.27 35.84
C GLY A 35 -31.61 -15.83 34.66
N LYS A 36 -32.05 -16.96 34.07
CA LYS A 36 -31.40 -17.51 32.87
C LYS A 36 -31.60 -16.65 31.63
N ILE A 37 -32.77 -16.02 31.48
CA ILE A 37 -33.03 -15.10 30.38
C ILE A 37 -32.22 -13.81 30.54
N SER A 38 -32.10 -13.27 31.75
CA SER A 38 -31.28 -12.08 32.00
C SER A 38 -29.79 -12.37 31.75
N GLU A 39 -29.28 -13.49 32.25
CA GLU A 39 -27.90 -13.95 32.00
C GLU A 39 -27.65 -14.17 30.51
N ALA A 40 -28.59 -14.78 29.78
CA ALA A 40 -28.48 -14.96 28.34
C ALA A 40 -28.50 -13.62 27.58
N ARG A 41 -29.37 -12.68 27.99
CA ARG A 41 -29.44 -11.34 27.40
C ARG A 41 -28.17 -10.55 27.64
N GLU A 42 -27.62 -10.61 28.85
CA GLU A 42 -26.38 -9.95 29.24
C GLU A 42 -25.17 -10.51 28.49
N ARG A 43 -25.10 -11.84 28.34
CA ARG A 43 -24.09 -12.51 27.50
C ARG A 43 -24.17 -12.07 26.04
N MET A 44 -25.37 -12.07 25.45
CA MET A 44 -25.54 -11.60 24.07
C MET A 44 -25.19 -10.12 23.91
N SER A 45 -25.54 -9.27 24.88
CA SER A 45 -25.18 -7.84 24.81
C SER A 45 -23.69 -7.60 24.96
N SER A 46 -23.02 -8.28 25.89
CA SER A 46 -21.58 -8.16 26.10
C SER A 46 -20.80 -8.68 24.90
N GLU A 47 -21.20 -9.83 24.34
CA GLU A 47 -20.59 -10.37 23.13
C GLU A 47 -20.78 -9.44 21.92
N ARG A 48 -21.97 -8.84 21.78
CA ARG A 48 -22.21 -7.85 20.73
C ARG A 48 -21.32 -6.63 20.87
N ILE A 49 -21.17 -6.09 22.09
CA ILE A 49 -20.30 -4.94 22.36
C ILE A 49 -18.84 -5.28 22.08
N ALA A 50 -18.38 -6.46 22.48
CA ALA A 50 -17.01 -6.91 22.24
C ALA A 50 -16.71 -7.05 20.74
N ARG A 51 -17.62 -7.67 19.96
CA ARG A 51 -17.47 -7.77 18.50
C ARG A 51 -17.49 -6.42 17.82
N GLU A 52 -18.37 -5.51 18.26
CA GLU A 52 -18.44 -4.16 17.68
C GLU A 52 -17.18 -3.35 17.97
N ASN A 53 -16.63 -3.44 19.19
CA ASN A 53 -15.38 -2.80 19.55
C ASN A 53 -14.21 -3.32 18.71
N LEU A 54 -14.10 -4.66 18.58
CA LEU A 54 -13.09 -5.29 17.73
C LEU A 54 -13.19 -4.82 16.28
N ARG A 55 -14.41 -4.80 15.73
CA ARG A 55 -14.67 -4.34 14.37
C ARG A 55 -14.23 -2.89 14.18
N ARG A 56 -14.64 -1.98 15.07
CA ARG A 56 -14.26 -0.57 15.00
C ARG A 56 -12.73 -0.40 15.03
N ARG A 57 -12.05 -1.09 15.94
CA ARG A 57 -10.58 -1.03 16.03
C ARG A 57 -9.90 -1.59 14.77
N PHE A 58 -10.45 -2.65 14.20
CA PHE A 58 -9.95 -3.21 12.95
C PHE A 58 -10.14 -2.26 11.76
N GLU A 59 -11.32 -1.66 11.60
CA GLU A 59 -11.62 -0.68 10.54
C GLU A 59 -10.74 0.57 10.66
N GLN A 60 -10.52 1.05 11.88
CA GLN A 60 -9.58 2.14 12.15
C GLN A 60 -8.15 1.74 11.78
N ASN A 61 -7.69 0.58 12.24
CA ASN A 61 -6.36 0.06 11.91
C ASN A 61 -6.16 -0.10 10.39
N GLN A 62 -7.22 -0.45 9.65
CA GLN A 62 -7.15 -0.50 8.19
C GLN A 62 -6.98 0.88 7.56
N THR A 63 -7.63 1.89 8.12
CA THR A 63 -7.49 3.28 7.67
C THR A 63 -6.08 3.78 7.96
N ASP A 64 -5.54 3.47 9.15
CA ASP A 64 -4.17 3.81 9.53
C ASP A 64 -3.15 3.14 8.59
N CYS A 65 -3.36 1.88 8.22
CA CYS A 65 -2.53 1.22 7.21
C CYS A 65 -2.48 2.00 5.90
N THR A 66 -3.63 2.41 5.37
CA THR A 66 -3.69 3.18 4.11
C THR A 66 -2.94 4.51 4.25
N PHE A 67 -3.14 5.23 5.35
CA PHE A 67 -2.42 6.49 5.60
C PHE A 67 -0.92 6.29 5.75
N THR A 68 -0.48 5.26 6.46
CA THR A 68 0.93 4.91 6.60
C THR A 68 1.57 4.57 5.25
N VAL A 69 0.90 3.77 4.40
CA VAL A 69 1.40 3.48 3.05
C VAL A 69 1.63 4.77 2.28
N LEU A 70 0.65 5.68 2.28
CA LEU A 70 0.75 6.97 1.59
C LEU A 70 1.82 7.89 2.19
N ALA A 71 2.08 7.82 3.49
CA ALA A 71 3.13 8.59 4.14
C ALA A 71 4.54 8.06 3.79
N LEU A 72 4.71 6.75 3.68
CA LEU A 72 6.01 6.11 3.39
C LEU A 72 6.35 6.06 1.90
N LEU A 73 5.34 5.98 1.04
CA LEU A 73 5.49 5.82 -0.41
C LEU A 73 6.39 6.89 -1.07
N PRO A 74 6.31 8.19 -0.74
CA PRO A 74 7.19 9.21 -1.31
C PRO A 74 8.68 8.91 -1.16
N THR A 75 9.10 8.33 -0.03
CA THR A 75 10.50 7.94 0.23
C THR A 75 10.99 6.91 -0.79
N ALA A 76 10.20 5.86 -1.04
CA ALA A 76 10.53 4.87 -2.07
C ALA A 76 10.50 5.50 -3.47
N THR A 77 9.53 6.38 -3.73
CA THR A 77 9.38 7.06 -5.02
C THR A 77 10.60 7.90 -5.35
N GLU A 78 11.08 8.74 -4.44
CA GLU A 78 12.27 9.58 -4.64
C GLU A 78 13.50 8.72 -4.95
N ASN A 79 13.71 7.65 -4.17
CA ASN A 79 14.79 6.70 -4.36
C ASN A 79 14.75 6.02 -5.74
N ILE A 80 13.58 5.55 -6.17
CA ILE A 80 13.40 4.86 -7.46
C ILE A 80 13.51 5.84 -8.64
N LEU A 81 12.94 7.03 -8.54
CA LEU A 81 13.03 8.07 -9.59
C LEU A 81 14.48 8.52 -9.78
N GLY A 82 15.22 8.71 -8.68
CA GLY A 82 16.63 9.07 -8.68
C GLY A 82 17.54 8.02 -9.30
N ALA A 83 17.26 6.72 -9.08
CA ALA A 83 18.07 5.66 -9.69
C ALA A 83 17.81 5.45 -11.18
N LEU A 84 16.61 5.78 -11.68
CA LEU A 84 16.23 5.59 -13.07
C LEU A 84 15.86 6.92 -13.74
N PRO A 85 16.77 7.89 -13.98
CA PRO A 85 16.44 9.28 -14.34
C PRO A 85 15.90 9.46 -15.77
N VAL A 86 14.62 9.19 -15.96
CA VAL A 86 13.87 9.34 -17.22
C VAL A 86 13.79 10.81 -17.66
N GLU A 87 13.63 11.74 -16.73
CA GLU A 87 13.49 13.17 -16.99
C GLU A 87 14.76 13.72 -17.64
N GLU A 88 15.93 13.34 -17.12
CA GLU A 88 17.22 13.70 -17.70
C GLU A 88 17.37 13.16 -19.12
N LEU A 89 16.99 11.90 -19.35
CA LEU A 89 17.01 11.28 -20.69
C LEU A 89 16.07 11.99 -21.67
N THR A 90 14.87 12.37 -21.23
CA THR A 90 13.92 13.12 -22.06
C THR A 90 14.43 14.52 -22.37
N ASN A 91 15.04 15.20 -21.40
CA ASN A 91 15.66 16.51 -21.58
C ASN A 91 16.82 16.46 -22.59
N GLU A 92 17.71 15.47 -22.48
CA GLU A 92 18.82 15.29 -23.43
C GLU A 92 18.31 15.01 -24.85
N LEU A 93 17.23 14.22 -24.99
CA LEU A 93 16.57 13.96 -26.26
C LEU A 93 15.95 15.22 -26.88
N GLN A 94 15.35 16.09 -26.05
CA GLN A 94 14.78 17.36 -26.48
C GLN A 94 15.89 18.35 -26.89
N GLN A 95 16.97 18.47 -26.11
CA GLN A 95 18.12 19.31 -26.44
C GLN A 95 18.74 18.90 -27.78
N LYS A 96 18.99 17.60 -28.00
CA LYS A 96 19.50 17.09 -29.28
C LYS A 96 18.55 17.32 -30.46
N ARG A 97 17.25 17.39 -30.23
CA ARG A 97 16.26 17.76 -31.26
C ARG A 97 16.34 19.26 -31.56
N ALA A 98 16.41 20.10 -30.53
CA ALA A 98 16.53 21.55 -30.66
C ALA A 98 17.83 21.95 -31.36
N GLU A 99 18.98 21.36 -31.00
CA GLU A 99 20.27 21.59 -31.66
C GLU A 99 20.24 21.26 -33.16
N ARG A 100 19.56 20.18 -33.55
CA ARG A 100 19.40 19.82 -34.97
C ARG A 100 18.53 20.83 -35.71
N LEU A 101 17.42 21.24 -35.12
CA LEU A 101 16.54 22.26 -35.69
C LEU A 101 17.29 23.60 -35.83
N ALA A 102 18.05 24.01 -34.81
CA ALA A 102 18.86 25.22 -34.86
C ALA A 102 19.95 25.16 -35.94
N LYS A 103 20.62 24.02 -36.13
CA LYS A 103 21.60 23.82 -37.22
C LYS A 103 20.95 23.86 -38.61
N GLN A 104 19.73 23.34 -38.76
CA GLN A 104 18.99 23.43 -40.01
C GLN A 104 18.55 24.86 -40.33
N LEU A 105 18.16 25.63 -39.31
CA LEU A 105 17.79 27.04 -39.46
C LEU A 105 19.00 27.95 -39.75
N ASN A 106 20.14 27.72 -39.09
CA ASN A 106 21.37 28.51 -39.31
C ASN A 106 22.18 28.08 -40.55
N GLY A 107 21.94 26.87 -41.07
CA GLY A 107 22.60 26.35 -42.28
C GLY A 107 21.99 26.87 -43.60
N GLY A 108 20.96 27.71 -43.53
CA GLY A 108 20.23 28.23 -44.69
C GLY A 108 20.85 29.43 -45.42
N GLU A 109 21.97 29.99 -44.96
CA GLU A 109 22.54 31.23 -45.53
C GLU A 109 23.79 31.04 -46.42
N ALA A 110 24.10 29.82 -46.89
CA ALA A 110 25.23 29.63 -47.80
C ALA A 110 25.00 28.56 -48.89
N ALA A 111 23.84 28.58 -49.55
CA ALA A 111 23.70 28.08 -50.93
C ALA A 111 22.43 28.70 -51.54
N GLY A 112 22.62 29.68 -52.41
CA GLY A 112 21.51 30.38 -53.06
C GLY A 112 20.75 29.50 -54.06
N SER A 113 19.47 29.86 -54.22
CA SER A 113 18.63 29.64 -55.40
C SER A 113 18.31 28.19 -55.79
N GLU A 114 17.13 27.69 -55.43
CA GLU A 114 15.98 27.61 -56.35
C GLU A 114 14.67 27.43 -55.56
N ILE A 115 13.65 28.17 -55.97
CA ILE A 115 12.28 28.08 -55.46
C ILE A 115 11.67 26.78 -55.98
N SER A 116 11.34 25.85 -55.08
CA SER A 116 10.32 24.84 -55.32
C SER A 116 9.46 24.71 -54.09
N SER A 117 8.24 25.25 -54.21
CA SER A 117 7.13 25.09 -53.30
C SER A 117 6.52 23.70 -53.49
N ASP A 118 6.70 22.82 -52.52
CA ASP A 118 5.78 21.70 -52.27
C ASP A 118 5.75 21.37 -50.77
N PRO A 119 4.58 21.01 -50.20
CA PRO A 119 4.39 20.92 -48.77
C PRO A 119 4.96 19.63 -48.16
N LEU A 120 5.41 19.79 -46.93
CA LEU A 120 5.90 18.77 -45.99
C LEU A 120 5.04 17.49 -46.00
N SER A 121 5.59 16.40 -46.56
CA SER A 121 5.10 15.04 -46.32
C SER A 121 6.19 14.24 -45.60
N THR A 122 5.83 13.74 -44.41
CA THR A 122 6.68 12.97 -43.52
C THR A 122 6.64 11.50 -43.90
N VAL A 123 7.53 11.05 -44.80
CA VAL A 123 7.86 9.63 -44.98
C VAL A 123 9.31 9.55 -45.43
N ASP A 124 10.27 9.45 -44.49
CA ASP A 124 11.61 8.96 -44.82
C ASP A 124 11.61 7.44 -44.61
N ASP A 125 11.37 6.74 -45.72
CA ASP A 125 11.69 5.35 -45.97
C ASP A 125 13.07 5.31 -46.64
N ASP A 126 14.12 4.98 -45.89
CA ASP A 126 15.46 4.77 -46.45
C ASP A 126 15.95 3.36 -46.11
N GLY A 127 15.34 2.39 -46.78
CA GLY A 127 15.77 1.01 -46.83
C GLY A 127 16.18 0.61 -48.24
N LYS A 128 17.44 0.92 -48.62
CA LYS A 128 18.33 0.20 -49.57
C LYS A 128 19.13 1.18 -50.45
N SER A 129 20.46 1.10 -50.35
CA SER A 129 21.35 1.20 -51.51
C SER A 129 22.73 0.63 -51.16
N LEU A 130 22.89 -0.67 -51.44
CA LEU A 130 24.18 -1.34 -51.59
C LEU A 130 24.49 -1.40 -53.08
N SER A 131 25.22 -0.43 -53.63
CA SER A 131 26.03 -0.61 -54.85
C SER A 131 26.68 0.70 -55.30
N SER A 132 27.98 0.86 -55.06
CA SER A 132 28.94 1.34 -56.08
C SER A 132 30.38 1.19 -55.57
N LEU A 133 30.95 0.01 -55.83
CA LEU A 133 32.39 -0.24 -55.75
C LEU A 133 33.02 0.07 -57.13
N ARG A 134 33.77 1.18 -57.20
CA ARG A 134 34.85 1.55 -58.14
C ARG A 134 34.98 3.08 -58.04
N SER A 135 36.11 3.75 -57.88
CA SER A 135 37.54 3.41 -57.96
C SER A 135 38.33 4.65 -57.49
N GLN A 136 39.57 4.42 -57.03
CA GLN A 136 40.70 5.37 -57.03
C GLN A 136 40.72 6.55 -56.03
N GLY A 137 41.47 6.32 -54.94
CA GLY A 137 42.79 6.93 -54.76
C GLY A 137 42.85 8.39 -54.32
N TYR A 138 43.12 8.62 -53.03
CA TYR A 138 44.18 9.53 -52.60
C TYR A 138 44.66 9.12 -51.20
N VAL A 139 45.98 8.99 -51.07
CA VAL A 139 46.70 8.60 -49.87
C VAL A 139 46.77 9.81 -48.94
N HIS A 140 46.21 9.73 -47.74
CA HIS A 140 46.65 10.58 -46.63
C HIS A 140 47.39 9.73 -45.61
N THR A 141 48.69 10.00 -45.58
CA THR A 141 49.70 9.48 -44.68
C THR A 141 49.55 10.09 -43.29
N SER A 142 49.83 9.26 -42.27
CA SER A 142 50.31 9.61 -40.93
C SER A 142 49.38 10.39 -39.98
N GLN A 143 48.96 9.75 -38.89
CA GLN A 143 49.53 10.01 -37.57
C GLN A 143 49.12 8.91 -36.57
N MET A 144 50.04 7.99 -36.30
CA MET A 144 50.09 7.29 -35.01
C MET A 144 50.44 8.35 -33.97
N GLY A 145 49.45 8.72 -33.15
CA GLY A 145 49.62 9.51 -31.94
C GLY A 145 49.07 8.70 -30.78
N ASP A 146 49.97 7.96 -30.13
CA ASP A 146 49.78 7.37 -28.82
C ASP A 146 49.17 8.41 -27.86
N SER A 147 47.98 8.11 -27.35
CA SER A 147 47.20 9.01 -26.49
C SER A 147 46.97 8.31 -25.15
N VAL A 148 47.99 8.36 -24.28
CA VAL A 148 47.83 8.20 -22.84
C VAL A 148 47.69 9.58 -22.23
N ALA A 149 46.44 10.01 -22.05
CA ALA A 149 45.91 11.01 -21.12
C ALA A 149 44.41 11.14 -21.46
N GLY A 150 43.47 10.72 -20.62
CA GLY A 150 43.27 11.31 -19.31
C GLY A 150 42.38 12.56 -19.40
N ASP A 151 41.26 12.49 -20.13
CA ASP A 151 40.14 13.41 -19.95
C ASP A 151 38.83 12.67 -20.26
N GLY A 152 38.08 12.38 -19.21
CA GLY A 152 36.85 11.60 -19.22
C GLY A 152 35.67 12.37 -19.82
N THR A 153 35.78 12.81 -21.07
CA THR A 153 34.60 13.29 -21.79
C THR A 153 33.69 12.08 -22.05
N PRO A 154 32.47 12.01 -21.48
CA PRO A 154 31.56 10.91 -21.76
C PRO A 154 31.28 10.93 -23.26
N ARG A 155 31.52 9.79 -23.93
CA ARG A 155 31.15 9.61 -25.35
C ARG A 155 29.69 10.03 -25.50
N LYS A 156 29.43 11.07 -26.30
CA LYS A 156 28.08 11.61 -26.49
C LYS A 156 27.16 10.47 -26.96
N LYS A 157 26.20 10.07 -26.11
CA LYS A 157 25.26 8.97 -26.40
C LYS A 157 24.54 9.22 -27.72
N SER A 158 24.35 8.19 -28.54
CA SER A 158 23.62 8.36 -29.81
C SER A 158 22.12 8.59 -29.55
N ARG A 159 21.41 9.26 -30.48
CA ARG A 159 19.96 9.47 -30.33
C ARG A 159 19.19 8.15 -30.17
N THR A 160 19.57 7.12 -30.93
CA THR A 160 18.94 5.80 -30.85
C THR A 160 19.19 5.15 -29.50
N GLN A 161 20.42 5.26 -28.98
CA GLN A 161 20.77 4.77 -27.65
C GLN A 161 19.93 5.46 -26.56
N LEU A 162 19.76 6.78 -26.62
CA LEU A 162 18.91 7.51 -25.67
C LEU A 162 17.46 7.04 -25.67
N TRP A 163 16.88 6.75 -26.85
CA TRP A 163 15.53 6.21 -26.92
C TRP A 163 15.42 4.79 -26.33
N ASN A 164 16.47 3.98 -26.48
CA ASN A 164 16.50 2.64 -25.89
C ASN A 164 16.67 2.69 -24.36
N GLU A 165 17.56 3.55 -23.85
CA GLU A 165 17.70 3.80 -22.41
C GLU A 165 16.40 4.36 -21.83
N LEU A 166 15.75 5.32 -22.51
CA LEU A 166 14.45 5.86 -22.10
C LEU A 166 13.38 4.77 -22.01
N LYS A 167 13.32 3.86 -22.99
CA LYS A 167 12.38 2.73 -23.01
C LYS A 167 12.59 1.82 -21.80
N VAL A 168 13.83 1.41 -21.54
CA VAL A 168 14.15 0.52 -20.42
C VAL A 168 13.87 1.23 -19.09
N ASN A 169 14.37 2.45 -18.89
CA ASN A 169 14.22 3.17 -17.62
C ASN A 169 12.76 3.49 -17.30
N SER A 170 11.97 3.96 -18.28
CA SER A 170 10.57 4.32 -18.03
C SER A 170 9.70 3.11 -17.66
N LEU A 171 9.86 1.98 -18.34
CA LEU A 171 9.13 0.75 -18.02
C LEU A 171 9.60 0.16 -16.69
N THR A 172 10.92 0.06 -16.49
CA THR A 172 11.50 -0.47 -15.25
C THR A 172 11.06 0.35 -14.05
N ARG A 173 11.10 1.69 -14.16
CA ARG A 173 10.69 2.60 -13.09
C ARG A 173 9.23 2.38 -12.70
N SER A 174 8.30 2.45 -13.65
CA SER A 174 6.88 2.30 -13.34
C SER A 174 6.54 0.92 -12.82
N PHE A 175 7.13 -0.15 -13.37
CA PHE A 175 6.87 -1.52 -12.91
C PHE A 175 7.44 -1.76 -11.51
N THR A 176 8.64 -1.25 -11.23
CA THR A 176 9.24 -1.30 -9.88
C THR A 176 8.37 -0.56 -8.86
N LEU A 177 7.83 0.60 -9.22
CA LEU A 177 6.90 1.35 -8.36
C LEU A 177 5.61 0.57 -8.07
N LEU A 178 5.01 -0.11 -9.07
CA LEU A 178 3.81 -0.93 -8.87
C LEU A 178 4.07 -2.11 -7.91
N TYR A 179 5.20 -2.80 -8.08
CA TYR A 179 5.59 -3.87 -7.16
C TYR A 179 5.88 -3.33 -5.76
N THR A 180 6.60 -2.22 -5.66
CA THR A 180 6.94 -1.60 -4.38
C THR A 180 5.68 -1.14 -3.64
N LEU A 181 4.70 -0.55 -4.34
CA LEU A 181 3.40 -0.19 -3.78
C LEU A 181 2.67 -1.42 -3.24
N SER A 182 2.62 -2.52 -4.00
CA SER A 182 1.96 -3.77 -3.58
C SER A 182 2.62 -4.40 -2.36
N LEU A 183 3.96 -4.42 -2.34
CA LEU A 183 4.77 -4.95 -1.25
C LEU A 183 4.65 -4.08 0.01
N LEU A 184 4.71 -2.76 -0.14
CA LEU A 184 4.56 -1.81 0.96
C LEU A 184 3.16 -1.92 1.59
N THR A 185 2.11 -2.04 0.77
CA THR A 185 0.75 -2.25 1.24
C THR A 185 0.64 -3.51 2.08
N LEU A 186 1.13 -4.66 1.59
CA LEU A 186 1.05 -5.90 2.36
C LEU A 186 1.91 -5.87 3.63
N LEU A 187 3.14 -5.35 3.56
CA LEU A 187 4.02 -5.24 4.72
C LEU A 187 3.37 -4.37 5.80
N THR A 188 2.84 -3.21 5.43
CA THR A 188 2.18 -2.29 6.36
C THR A 188 0.94 -2.93 6.99
N ARG A 189 0.13 -3.65 6.18
CA ARG A 189 -1.03 -4.40 6.67
C ARG A 189 -0.59 -5.48 7.66
N ILE A 190 0.47 -6.22 7.40
CA ILE A 190 0.97 -7.22 8.35
C ILE A 190 1.44 -6.53 9.64
N GLN A 191 2.31 -5.53 9.53
CA GLN A 191 2.90 -4.86 10.68
C GLN A 191 1.84 -4.25 11.62
N LEU A 192 0.95 -3.43 11.08
CA LEU A 192 -0.07 -2.76 11.89
C LEU A 192 -1.14 -3.71 12.39
N ASN A 193 -1.52 -4.77 11.65
CA ASN A 193 -2.48 -5.74 12.19
C ASN A 193 -1.87 -6.62 13.30
N LEU A 194 -0.59 -6.96 13.23
CA LEU A 194 0.11 -7.65 14.32
C LEU A 194 0.22 -6.78 15.58
N LEU A 195 0.56 -5.50 15.43
CA LEU A 195 0.59 -4.55 16.54
C LEU A 195 -0.80 -4.28 17.11
N GLY A 196 -1.78 -4.02 16.24
CA GLY A 196 -3.17 -3.77 16.64
C GLY A 196 -3.78 -4.94 17.41
N ARG A 197 -3.44 -6.18 17.02
CA ARG A 197 -3.81 -7.40 17.76
C ARG A 197 -3.22 -7.41 19.17
N ARG A 198 -1.92 -7.13 19.32
CA ARG A 198 -1.24 -7.08 20.63
C ARG A 198 -1.84 -6.00 21.53
N ASN A 199 -2.07 -4.81 20.99
CA ASN A 199 -2.71 -3.70 21.71
C ASN A 199 -4.13 -4.04 22.16
N TYR A 200 -4.91 -4.72 21.30
CA TYR A 200 -6.23 -5.22 21.64
C TYR A 200 -6.19 -6.26 22.76
N LEU A 201 -5.32 -7.27 22.65
CA LEU A 201 -5.15 -8.29 23.68
C LEU A 201 -4.75 -7.70 25.03
N SER A 202 -3.78 -6.78 25.05
CA SER A 202 -3.37 -6.06 26.25
C SER A 202 -4.54 -5.29 26.88
N SER A 203 -5.36 -4.62 26.05
CA SER A 203 -6.58 -3.92 26.50
C SER A 203 -7.62 -4.88 27.10
N VAL A 204 -7.79 -6.06 26.52
CA VAL A 204 -8.79 -7.04 27.00
C VAL A 204 -8.30 -7.74 28.26
N ILE A 205 -7.02 -8.08 28.35
CA ILE A 205 -6.41 -8.69 29.54
C ILE A 205 -6.48 -7.74 30.72
N SER A 206 -6.21 -6.44 30.53
CA SER A 206 -6.32 -5.45 31.61
C SER A 206 -7.76 -5.25 32.10
N LEU A 207 -8.76 -5.39 31.21
CA LEU A 207 -10.18 -5.38 31.57
C LEU A 207 -10.63 -6.67 32.28
N ALA A 208 -10.00 -7.81 31.97
CA ALA A 208 -10.33 -9.11 32.54
C ALA A 208 -9.57 -9.43 33.83
N SER A 209 -8.40 -8.81 34.05
CA SER A 209 -7.64 -8.95 35.28
C SER A 209 -8.43 -8.30 36.42
N PRO A 210 -8.88 -9.07 37.43
CA PRO A 210 -9.50 -8.49 38.61
C PRO A 210 -8.48 -7.52 39.21
N GLN A 211 -8.89 -6.28 39.50
CA GLN A 211 -8.08 -5.38 40.32
C GLN A 211 -7.57 -6.17 41.53
N ALA A 212 -6.26 -6.35 41.64
CA ALA A 212 -5.65 -6.77 42.88
C ALA A 212 -6.02 -5.68 43.92
N ASP A 213 -6.93 -6.02 44.82
CA ASP A 213 -7.33 -5.37 46.06
C ASP A 213 -7.37 -3.82 46.13
N PRO A 214 -8.54 -3.20 46.37
CA PRO A 214 -8.65 -1.77 46.68
C PRO A 214 -8.32 -1.45 48.15
N ALA A 215 -7.24 -2.03 48.71
CA ALA A 215 -6.76 -1.69 50.06
C ALA A 215 -5.34 -2.22 50.34
N ILE A 216 -4.32 -1.48 49.90
CA ILE A 216 -3.10 -1.07 50.64
C ILE A 216 -2.36 -0.13 49.67
N ILE A 217 -2.32 1.15 50.02
CA ILE A 217 -1.41 2.11 49.39
C ILE A 217 -0.01 1.71 49.85
N SER A 218 0.62 0.77 49.14
CA SER A 218 2.08 0.69 49.08
C SER A 218 2.50 1.69 48.03
N LEU A 219 3.07 2.80 48.48
CA LEU A 219 3.84 3.73 47.63
C LEU A 219 5.14 3.04 47.20
N GLU A 220 5.01 1.95 46.44
CA GLU A 220 6.08 1.46 45.59
C GLU A 220 5.79 2.01 44.18
N GLU A 221 6.36 3.18 43.90
CA GLU A 221 6.72 3.58 42.55
C GLU A 221 7.68 2.51 41.99
N ASN A 222 7.17 1.42 41.44
CA ASN A 222 7.99 0.50 40.66
C ASN A 222 7.14 -0.31 39.66
N ASP A 223 7.57 -0.29 38.40
CA ASP A 223 7.23 -1.18 37.28
C ASP A 223 5.92 -1.03 36.48
N GLY A 224 5.05 -0.06 36.78
CA GLY A 224 3.91 0.25 35.89
C GLY A 224 4.30 0.94 34.58
N ASP A 225 5.29 1.84 34.62
CA ASP A 225 5.76 2.61 33.45
C ASP A 225 6.66 1.79 32.51
N ASN A 226 7.38 0.79 33.05
CA ASN A 226 8.34 -0.01 32.28
C ASN A 226 7.66 -0.97 31.28
N ALA A 227 6.47 -1.51 31.62
CA ALA A 227 5.76 -2.42 30.73
C ALA A 227 5.16 -1.71 29.51
N PHE A 228 4.61 -0.51 29.72
CA PHE A 228 4.07 0.32 28.64
C PHE A 228 5.19 0.95 27.79
N GLY A 229 6.29 1.39 28.43
CA GLY A 229 7.48 1.91 27.75
C GLY A 229 8.19 0.85 26.88
N ASN A 230 8.35 -0.38 27.38
CA ASN A 230 8.96 -1.47 26.62
C ASN A 230 8.14 -1.88 25.39
N ASP A 231 6.80 -1.82 25.46
CA ASP A 231 5.94 -2.11 24.31
C ASP A 231 6.02 -1.00 23.27
N PHE A 232 6.03 0.28 23.69
CA PHE A 232 6.24 1.41 22.79
C PHE A 232 7.58 1.33 22.05
N GLU A 233 8.67 1.04 22.77
CA GLU A 233 10.00 0.90 22.17
C GLU A 233 10.06 -0.29 21.18
N THR A 234 9.47 -1.43 21.55
CA THR A 234 9.37 -2.61 20.68
C THR A 234 8.61 -2.26 19.40
N ASN A 235 7.45 -1.61 19.52
CA ASN A 235 6.59 -1.24 18.41
C ASN A 235 7.33 -0.27 17.46
N ARG A 236 8.01 0.74 18.00
CA ARG A 236 8.82 1.69 17.23
C ARG A 236 9.94 0.98 16.46
N ARG A 237 10.71 0.11 17.11
CA ARG A 237 11.77 -0.68 16.46
C ARG A 237 11.23 -1.61 15.38
N TYR A 238 10.08 -2.24 15.63
CA TYR A 238 9.45 -3.16 14.68
C TYR A 238 8.96 -2.46 13.40
N LEU A 239 8.25 -1.34 13.52
CA LEU A 239 7.74 -0.59 12.35
C LEU A 239 8.86 -0.06 11.45
N THR A 240 10.02 0.18 12.03
CA THR A 240 11.22 0.65 11.35
C THR A 240 11.76 -0.32 10.30
N PHE A 241 11.43 -1.62 10.40
CA PHE A 241 11.86 -2.59 9.39
C PHE A 241 11.26 -2.34 7.99
N SER A 242 10.20 -1.54 7.89
CA SER A 242 9.72 -1.01 6.60
C SER A 242 10.81 -0.24 5.85
N TRP A 243 11.78 0.35 6.56
CA TRP A 243 12.95 1.04 6.00
C TRP A 243 13.71 0.18 4.99
N TRP A 244 13.79 -1.14 5.20
CA TRP A 244 14.51 -2.04 4.30
C TRP A 244 13.94 -2.00 2.89
N LEU A 245 12.62 -2.18 2.74
CA LEU A 245 11.94 -2.08 1.45
C LEU A 245 12.17 -0.70 0.83
N LEU A 246 12.11 0.38 1.62
CA LEU A 246 12.18 1.77 1.13
C LEU A 246 13.58 2.19 0.65
N HIS A 247 14.66 1.55 1.13
CA HIS A 247 16.04 1.99 0.86
C HIS A 247 16.94 0.94 0.20
N ARG A 248 16.67 -0.35 0.41
CA ARG A 248 17.51 -1.46 -0.07
C ARG A 248 16.74 -2.47 -0.89
N GLY A 249 15.66 -3.04 -0.34
CA GLY A 249 14.93 -4.14 -0.97
C GLY A 249 14.37 -3.82 -2.35
N TRP A 250 13.97 -2.56 -2.60
CA TRP A 250 13.51 -2.13 -3.93
C TRP A 250 14.60 -2.19 -5.01
N LYS A 251 15.90 -2.11 -4.66
CA LYS A 251 17.01 -2.12 -5.63
C LYS A 251 17.15 -3.49 -6.29
N ASP A 252 17.17 -4.54 -5.49
CA ASP A 252 17.25 -5.93 -6.00
C ASP A 252 16.00 -6.27 -6.83
N LEU A 253 14.85 -5.74 -6.42
CA LEU A 253 13.61 -5.86 -7.19
C LEU A 253 13.70 -5.10 -8.52
N MET A 254 14.22 -3.87 -8.50
CA MET A 254 14.43 -3.06 -9.70
C MET A 254 15.35 -3.76 -10.69
N GLU A 255 16.48 -4.30 -10.25
CA GLU A 255 17.42 -5.04 -11.10
C GLU A 255 16.72 -6.23 -11.78
N LYS A 256 15.88 -6.96 -11.02
CA LYS A 256 15.12 -8.10 -11.57
C LYS A 256 14.08 -7.65 -12.59
N VAL A 257 13.40 -6.54 -12.33
CA VAL A 257 12.44 -5.94 -13.28
C VAL A 257 13.17 -5.45 -14.53
N GLU A 258 14.32 -4.80 -14.37
CA GLU A 258 15.13 -4.28 -15.48
C GLU A 258 15.59 -5.42 -16.40
N GLU A 259 16.12 -6.50 -15.84
CA GLU A 259 16.50 -7.71 -16.60
C GLU A 259 15.34 -8.22 -17.46
N ALA A 260 14.14 -8.33 -16.86
CA ALA A 260 12.95 -8.79 -17.56
C ALA A 260 12.47 -7.80 -18.64
N VAL A 261 12.52 -6.48 -18.37
CA VAL A 261 12.16 -5.43 -19.32
C VAL A 261 13.14 -5.41 -20.50
N VAL A 262 14.44 -5.51 -20.25
CA VAL A 262 15.47 -5.57 -21.30
C VAL A 262 15.27 -6.78 -22.18
N GLU A 263 14.94 -7.95 -21.63
CA GLU A 263 14.70 -9.15 -22.43
C GLU A 263 13.44 -9.03 -23.30
N VAL A 264 12.34 -8.53 -22.75
CA VAL A 264 11.03 -8.50 -23.43
C VAL A 264 10.88 -7.30 -24.37
N PHE A 265 11.23 -6.11 -23.91
CA PHE A 265 11.08 -4.87 -24.67
C PHE A 265 12.36 -4.45 -25.41
N GLY A 266 13.53 -5.03 -25.09
CA GLY A 266 14.81 -4.72 -25.72
C GLY A 266 14.80 -4.78 -27.26
N PRO A 267 14.28 -5.85 -27.88
CA PRO A 267 14.23 -6.00 -29.34
C PRO A 267 13.35 -4.98 -30.07
N LEU A 268 12.40 -4.36 -29.36
CA LEU A 268 11.41 -3.46 -29.95
C LEU A 268 12.01 -2.09 -30.25
N ASN A 269 11.70 -1.51 -31.40
CA ASN A 269 12.13 -0.16 -31.70
C ASN A 269 11.21 0.84 -30.97
N PRO A 270 11.73 1.81 -30.17
CA PRO A 270 10.89 2.82 -29.52
C PRO A 270 9.98 3.63 -30.46
N ARG A 271 10.22 3.61 -31.77
CA ARG A 271 9.41 4.30 -32.78
C ARG A 271 8.42 3.40 -33.53
N GLU A 272 8.42 2.10 -33.29
CA GLU A 272 7.46 1.21 -33.93
C GLU A 272 6.05 1.41 -33.37
N ASP A 273 5.05 1.10 -34.19
CA ASP A 273 3.65 1.17 -33.81
C ASP A 273 3.21 -0.17 -33.19
N ILE A 274 2.65 -0.12 -31.98
CA ILE A 274 2.13 -1.28 -31.26
C ILE A 274 0.65 -1.12 -30.92
N THR A 275 -0.04 -2.26 -30.80
CA THR A 275 -1.44 -2.31 -30.33
C THR A 275 -1.50 -2.40 -28.80
N GLN A 276 -2.65 -2.08 -28.21
CA GLN A 276 -2.86 -2.28 -26.78
C GLN A 276 -2.72 -3.76 -26.38
N GLU A 277 -3.29 -4.67 -27.17
CA GLU A 277 -3.17 -6.13 -26.92
C GLU A 277 -1.70 -6.56 -26.85
N ARG A 278 -0.85 -6.04 -27.74
CA ARG A 278 0.58 -6.34 -27.74
C ARG A 278 1.27 -5.76 -26.50
N LEU A 279 0.90 -4.55 -26.06
CA LEU A 279 1.42 -3.96 -24.83
C LEU A 279 1.05 -4.81 -23.60
N SER A 280 -0.20 -5.25 -23.49
CA SER A 280 -0.67 -6.11 -22.39
C SER A 280 0.04 -7.47 -22.42
N GLU A 281 0.24 -8.07 -23.60
CA GLU A 281 1.00 -9.32 -23.76
C GLU A 281 2.46 -9.18 -23.31
N LEU A 282 3.16 -8.13 -23.76
CA LEU A 282 4.55 -7.88 -23.38
C LEU A 282 4.67 -7.61 -21.88
N THR A 283 3.75 -6.84 -21.30
CA THR A 283 3.72 -6.58 -19.86
C THR A 283 3.54 -7.89 -19.09
N LEU A 284 2.63 -8.76 -19.54
CA LEU A 284 2.42 -10.07 -18.94
C LEU A 284 3.66 -10.97 -19.07
N GLN A 285 4.41 -10.90 -20.17
CA GLN A 285 5.69 -11.60 -20.31
C GLN A 285 6.74 -11.11 -19.31
N VAL A 286 6.83 -9.79 -19.06
CA VAL A 286 7.69 -9.24 -18.01
C VAL A 286 7.28 -9.79 -16.64
N ARG A 287 5.99 -9.73 -16.31
CA ARG A 287 5.47 -10.24 -15.03
C ARG A 287 5.76 -11.73 -14.83
N LYS A 288 5.61 -12.56 -15.88
CA LYS A 288 5.96 -13.98 -15.82
C LYS A 288 7.43 -14.22 -15.44
N LYS A 289 8.34 -13.35 -15.87
CA LYS A 289 9.78 -13.44 -15.54
C LYS A 289 10.11 -12.96 -14.12
N VAL A 290 9.37 -11.99 -13.61
CA VAL A 290 9.59 -11.44 -12.26
C VAL A 290 8.91 -12.29 -11.18
N GLU A 291 7.65 -12.67 -11.40
CA GLU A 291 6.80 -13.35 -10.43
C GLU A 291 6.80 -14.88 -10.58
N GLY A 292 7.02 -15.39 -11.79
CA GLY A 292 6.75 -16.78 -12.17
C GLY A 292 5.61 -16.88 -13.19
N ALA A 293 5.71 -17.83 -14.11
CA ALA A 293 4.78 -18.00 -15.22
C ALA A 293 3.54 -18.81 -14.85
N THR A 294 3.68 -19.73 -13.89
CA THR A 294 2.60 -20.57 -13.38
C THR A 294 2.26 -20.20 -11.93
N SER A 295 1.08 -20.61 -11.46
CA SER A 295 0.69 -20.42 -10.06
C SER A 295 1.63 -21.13 -9.09
N GLU A 296 2.23 -22.25 -9.49
CA GLU A 296 3.19 -23.02 -8.69
C GLU A 296 4.53 -22.30 -8.61
N GLU A 297 5.05 -21.79 -9.73
CA GLU A 297 6.28 -20.98 -9.75
C GLU A 297 6.13 -19.72 -8.91
N ARG A 298 4.96 -19.06 -8.99
CA ARG A 298 4.66 -17.92 -8.13
C ARG A 298 4.67 -18.32 -6.66
N ARG A 299 4.07 -19.44 -6.30
CA ARG A 299 3.99 -19.91 -4.90
C ARG A 299 5.36 -20.11 -4.25
N VAL A 300 6.38 -20.48 -5.03
CA VAL A 300 7.75 -20.70 -4.51
C VAL A 300 8.65 -19.46 -4.66
N LYS A 301 8.13 -18.36 -5.21
CA LYS A 301 8.87 -17.11 -5.34
C LYS A 301 9.15 -16.52 -3.95
N GLN A 302 10.43 -16.31 -3.66
CA GLN A 302 10.86 -15.69 -2.42
C GLN A 302 10.72 -14.17 -2.50
N TRP A 303 9.78 -13.63 -1.73
CA TRP A 303 9.55 -12.18 -1.59
C TRP A 303 10.20 -11.59 -0.33
N LEU A 304 10.49 -12.42 0.67
CA LEU A 304 11.07 -12.02 1.95
C LEU A 304 12.32 -11.13 1.81
N PRO A 305 13.31 -11.43 0.94
CA PRO A 305 14.53 -10.62 0.85
C PRO A 305 14.29 -9.17 0.41
N TYR A 306 13.19 -8.89 -0.31
CA TYR A 306 12.84 -7.53 -0.72
C TYR A 306 12.15 -6.74 0.41
N LEU A 307 11.57 -7.43 1.39
CA LEU A 307 10.75 -6.83 2.44
C LEU A 307 11.49 -6.69 3.77
N LEU A 308 12.25 -7.71 4.14
CA LEU A 308 12.99 -7.77 5.40
C LEU A 308 14.48 -8.06 5.17
N PRO A 309 15.36 -7.48 5.99
CA PRO A 309 16.78 -7.80 5.98
C PRO A 309 17.02 -9.25 6.45
N ALA A 310 18.18 -9.80 6.10
CA ALA A 310 18.66 -10.99 6.79
C ALA A 310 18.90 -10.68 8.28
N VAL A 311 18.84 -11.71 9.14
CA VAL A 311 18.99 -11.58 10.61
C VAL A 311 20.24 -10.80 11.01
N GLU A 312 21.34 -11.02 10.29
CA GLU A 312 22.64 -10.37 10.53
C GLU A 312 22.64 -8.86 10.22
N GLN A 313 21.66 -8.38 9.47
CA GLN A 313 21.53 -7.00 9.01
C GLN A 313 20.44 -6.22 9.76
N GLU A 314 19.72 -6.84 10.69
CA GLU A 314 18.68 -6.19 11.48
C GLU A 314 19.23 -5.01 12.30
N ASP A 315 20.37 -5.21 12.97
CA ASP A 315 21.06 -4.15 13.72
C ASP A 315 21.48 -2.98 12.82
N TYR A 316 21.85 -3.27 11.57
CA TYR A 316 22.20 -2.23 10.60
C TYR A 316 20.97 -1.36 10.28
N VAL A 317 19.80 -1.96 10.07
CA VAL A 317 18.54 -1.22 9.82
C VAL A 317 18.18 -0.33 11.00
N LEU A 318 18.29 -0.85 12.23
CA LEU A 318 17.99 -0.08 13.45
C LEU A 318 18.94 1.11 13.66
N ARG A 319 20.21 1.00 13.22
CA ARG A 319 21.18 2.10 13.30
C ARG A 319 20.92 3.17 12.24
N GLU A 320 20.72 2.77 11.00
CA GLU A 320 20.59 3.72 9.88
C GLU A 320 19.27 4.46 9.87
N SER A 321 18.22 3.83 10.39
CA SER A 321 16.92 4.48 10.57
C SER A 321 16.93 5.56 11.66
N GLY A 322 18.02 5.71 12.42
CA GLY A 322 18.12 6.69 13.50
C GLY A 322 17.23 6.35 14.71
N VAL A 323 16.69 5.12 14.81
CA VAL A 323 15.86 4.72 15.95
C VAL A 323 16.68 4.49 17.21
N LEU A 324 17.95 4.09 17.05
CA LEU A 324 18.94 4.00 18.11
C LEU A 324 19.59 5.38 18.35
N LEU A 325 18.90 6.28 19.06
CA LEU A 325 19.42 7.61 19.40
C LEU A 325 20.39 7.60 20.61
N SER A 326 20.51 6.48 21.31
CA SER A 326 21.35 6.32 22.51
C SER A 326 21.89 4.89 22.57
N SER A 327 23.12 4.70 23.09
CA SER A 327 23.67 3.38 23.48
C SER A 327 22.95 2.79 24.70
N GLU A 328 21.62 2.84 24.73
CA GLU A 328 20.83 2.16 25.75
C GLU A 328 20.83 0.67 25.44
N GLU A 329 21.27 -0.13 26.41
CA GLU A 329 21.19 -1.58 26.34
C GLU A 329 19.73 -1.98 26.13
N VAL A 330 19.47 -2.71 25.04
CA VAL A 330 18.12 -3.21 24.75
C VAL A 330 17.71 -4.15 25.88
N SER A 331 16.60 -3.85 26.54
CA SER A 331 16.02 -4.79 27.50
C SER A 331 15.84 -6.17 26.85
N PRO A 332 16.21 -7.28 27.52
CA PRO A 332 16.10 -8.61 26.93
C PRO A 332 14.66 -8.94 26.52
N GLN A 333 13.66 -8.39 27.21
CA GLN A 333 12.25 -8.51 26.84
C GLN A 333 11.93 -7.80 25.52
N THR A 334 12.39 -6.56 25.33
CA THR A 334 12.23 -5.79 24.08
C THR A 334 12.86 -6.53 22.91
N ALA A 335 14.07 -7.07 23.09
CA ALA A 335 14.74 -7.87 22.07
C ALA A 335 13.97 -9.15 21.71
N SER A 336 13.45 -9.87 22.71
CA SER A 336 12.66 -11.08 22.48
C SER A 336 11.32 -10.81 21.79
N ASN A 337 10.63 -9.72 22.17
CA ASN A 337 9.35 -9.34 21.57
C ASN A 337 9.52 -8.89 20.12
N LEU A 338 10.58 -8.12 19.84
CA LEU A 338 10.94 -7.71 18.49
C LEU A 338 11.24 -8.93 17.61
N ARG A 339 12.06 -9.87 18.11
CA ARG A 339 12.37 -11.12 17.40
C ARG A 339 11.09 -11.89 17.05
N HIS A 340 10.19 -12.08 18.03
CA HIS A 340 8.93 -12.77 17.79
C HIS A 340 8.07 -12.08 16.71
N LEU A 341 7.98 -10.75 16.73
CA LEU A 341 7.24 -9.99 15.71
C LEU A 341 7.86 -10.16 14.32
N LEU A 342 9.19 -10.12 14.22
CA LEU A 342 9.90 -10.29 12.95
C LEU A 342 9.75 -11.72 12.40
N ASP A 343 9.88 -12.74 13.25
CA ASP A 343 9.71 -14.14 12.87
C ASP A 343 8.27 -14.40 12.39
N GLU A 344 7.26 -13.91 13.13
CA GLU A 344 5.85 -14.02 12.70
C GLU A 344 5.58 -13.26 11.39
N THR A 345 6.24 -12.12 11.18
CA THR A 345 6.15 -11.37 9.92
C THR A 345 6.79 -12.16 8.77
N ALA A 346 7.95 -12.77 8.99
CA ALA A 346 8.64 -13.58 8.00
C ALA A 346 7.79 -14.80 7.61
N ASP A 347 7.22 -15.51 8.59
CA ASP A 347 6.32 -16.65 8.38
C ASP A 347 5.09 -16.24 7.53
N LEU A 348 4.50 -15.07 7.82
CA LEU A 348 3.38 -14.53 7.05
C LEU A 348 3.80 -14.19 5.61
N ILE A 349 4.96 -13.57 5.41
CA ILE A 349 5.47 -13.22 4.07
C ILE A 349 5.80 -14.47 3.24
N GLU A 350 6.36 -15.50 3.85
CA GLU A 350 6.69 -16.77 3.18
C GLU A 350 5.45 -17.64 2.93
N SER A 351 4.29 -17.25 3.48
CA SER A 351 3.05 -18.01 3.30
C SER A 351 2.56 -18.00 1.83
N PRO A 352 1.93 -19.11 1.38
CA PRO A 352 1.27 -19.14 0.07
C PRO A 352 0.19 -18.06 -0.10
N GLN A 353 -0.49 -17.71 0.99
CA GLN A 353 -1.55 -16.71 1.02
C GLN A 353 -1.00 -15.33 0.70
N PHE A 354 0.14 -14.95 1.29
CA PHE A 354 0.82 -13.69 0.98
C PHE A 354 1.11 -13.59 -0.51
N THR A 355 1.73 -14.61 -1.09
CA THR A 355 2.11 -14.59 -2.51
C THR A 355 0.90 -14.56 -3.44
N HIS A 356 -0.20 -15.22 -3.04
CA HIS A 356 -1.46 -15.17 -3.78
C HIS A 356 -2.05 -13.74 -3.79
N ILE A 357 -2.13 -13.09 -2.64
CA ILE A 357 -2.69 -11.73 -2.52
C ILE A 357 -1.78 -10.74 -3.24
N LEU A 358 -0.46 -10.85 -3.10
CA LEU A 358 0.49 -10.03 -3.84
C LEU A 358 0.27 -10.17 -5.35
N SER A 359 0.00 -11.38 -5.85
CA SER A 359 -0.31 -11.61 -7.27
C SER A 359 -1.60 -10.89 -7.70
N LEU A 360 -2.64 -10.89 -6.85
CA LEU A 360 -3.90 -10.18 -7.10
C LEU A 360 -3.70 -8.66 -7.10
N LEU A 361 -2.96 -8.14 -6.12
CA LEU A 361 -2.61 -6.72 -6.02
C LEU A 361 -1.83 -6.26 -7.26
N ASN A 362 -0.83 -7.02 -7.69
CA ASN A 362 -0.10 -6.75 -8.92
C ASN A 362 -1.02 -6.86 -10.17
N ASN A 363 -2.00 -7.76 -10.19
CA ASN A 363 -2.96 -7.81 -11.30
C ASN A 363 -3.74 -6.51 -11.43
N GLU A 364 -4.31 -6.01 -10.33
CA GLU A 364 -5.05 -4.75 -10.33
C GLU A 364 -4.15 -3.56 -10.68
N ALA A 365 -2.99 -3.46 -10.06
CA ALA A 365 -2.06 -2.35 -10.27
C ALA A 365 -1.57 -2.25 -11.73
N PHE A 366 -1.17 -3.38 -12.33
CA PHE A 366 -0.74 -3.41 -13.73
C PHE A 366 -1.90 -3.26 -14.71
N SER A 367 -3.07 -3.83 -14.43
CA SER A 367 -4.29 -3.62 -15.21
C SER A 367 -4.67 -2.14 -15.24
N TYR A 368 -4.61 -1.46 -14.11
CA TYR A 368 -4.89 -0.03 -14.03
C TYR A 368 -3.90 0.82 -14.85
N LEU A 369 -2.61 0.49 -14.84
CA LEU A 369 -1.62 1.18 -15.67
C LEU A 369 -1.85 0.94 -17.17
N ILE A 370 -2.00 -0.33 -17.58
CA ILE A 370 -1.95 -0.74 -18.99
C ILE A 370 -3.33 -0.67 -19.65
N ASP A 371 -4.32 -1.27 -19.02
CA ASP A 371 -5.65 -1.45 -19.60
C ASP A 371 -6.59 -0.26 -19.35
N HIS A 372 -6.27 0.57 -18.35
CA HIS A 372 -7.00 1.82 -18.06
C HIS A 372 -6.20 3.07 -18.48
N LYS A 373 -5.10 3.41 -17.80
CA LYS A 373 -4.38 4.68 -18.07
C LYS A 373 -3.76 4.75 -19.46
N CYS A 374 -3.05 3.71 -19.89
CA CYS A 374 -2.47 3.69 -21.24
C CYS A 374 -3.56 3.61 -22.32
N ALA A 375 -4.66 2.88 -22.09
CA ALA A 375 -5.79 2.82 -23.02
C ALA A 375 -6.43 4.20 -23.28
N ILE A 376 -6.60 5.01 -22.24
CA ILE A 376 -7.15 6.36 -22.34
C ILE A 376 -6.12 7.32 -22.94
N ASP A 377 -4.93 7.40 -22.35
CA ASP A 377 -3.97 8.47 -22.65
C ASP A 377 -3.14 8.22 -23.91
N ALA A 378 -2.84 6.97 -24.24
CA ALA A 378 -2.05 6.61 -25.43
C ALA A 378 -2.97 6.21 -26.60
N PHE A 379 -3.95 5.35 -26.34
CA PHE A 379 -4.84 4.79 -27.38
C PHE A 379 -6.12 5.60 -27.60
N LYS A 380 -6.36 6.67 -26.83
CA LYS A 380 -7.52 7.57 -26.94
C LYS A 380 -8.87 6.85 -26.87
N LYS A 381 -8.94 5.75 -26.10
CA LYS A 381 -10.23 5.10 -25.83
C LYS A 381 -11.06 5.98 -24.89
N PRO A 382 -12.37 6.15 -25.12
CA PRO A 382 -13.22 6.89 -24.18
C PRO A 382 -13.17 6.22 -22.79
N PRO A 383 -13.15 6.99 -21.71
CA PRO A 383 -13.12 6.45 -20.36
C PRO A 383 -14.34 5.53 -20.16
N SER A 384 -14.09 4.27 -19.78
CA SER A 384 -15.15 3.33 -19.45
C SER A 384 -15.78 3.76 -18.13
N VAL A 385 -16.88 4.49 -18.19
CA VAL A 385 -17.72 4.76 -17.02
C VAL A 385 -18.36 3.44 -16.58
N PRO A 386 -18.27 3.03 -15.30
CA PRO A 386 -19.08 1.92 -14.79
C PRO A 386 -20.56 2.25 -15.00
N ALA A 387 -21.34 1.28 -15.49
CA ALA A 387 -22.72 1.46 -15.95
C ALA A 387 -23.76 1.77 -14.84
N THR A 388 -23.39 2.48 -13.77
CA THR A 388 -24.29 2.73 -12.62
C THR A 388 -24.35 4.19 -12.18
N GLN A 389 -23.58 5.11 -12.78
CA GLN A 389 -23.74 6.54 -12.52
C GLN A 389 -23.57 7.33 -13.81
N ALA A 390 -24.67 7.48 -14.55
CA ALA A 390 -24.82 8.54 -15.53
C ALA A 390 -25.56 9.69 -14.85
N PRO A 391 -24.91 10.81 -14.49
CA PRO A 391 -25.62 12.06 -14.29
C PRO A 391 -25.87 12.67 -15.67
N GLU A 392 -27.13 12.99 -15.96
CA GLU A 392 -27.46 13.94 -17.02
C GLU A 392 -26.74 15.26 -16.73
N ALA A 393 -25.77 15.65 -17.56
CA ALA A 393 -25.09 16.94 -17.44
C ALA A 393 -25.13 17.68 -18.78
N SER A 394 -25.69 18.88 -18.69
CA SER A 394 -25.93 19.86 -19.75
C SER A 394 -24.64 20.42 -20.37
N PRO A 395 -24.69 20.97 -21.60
CA PRO A 395 -23.51 21.42 -22.32
C PRO A 395 -23.17 22.87 -21.93
N ALA A 396 -22.33 23.06 -20.91
CA ALA A 396 -21.66 24.34 -20.70
C ALA A 396 -20.38 24.12 -19.88
N ASN A 397 -19.24 24.05 -20.58
CA ASN A 397 -17.95 24.64 -20.21
C ASN A 397 -16.84 24.11 -21.13
N LEU A 398 -16.77 24.67 -22.34
CA LEU A 398 -15.61 24.60 -23.21
C LEU A 398 -14.95 25.98 -23.22
N PHE A 399 -13.89 26.14 -22.43
CA PHE A 399 -12.93 27.22 -22.62
C PHE A 399 -11.52 26.68 -22.37
N SER A 400 -10.83 26.30 -23.45
CA SER A 400 -9.42 26.63 -23.65
C SER A 400 -9.06 26.39 -25.12
N SER A 401 -8.88 27.49 -25.84
CA SER A 401 -8.65 27.56 -27.28
C SER A 401 -7.18 27.37 -27.62
N SER A 402 -6.87 26.47 -28.56
CA SER A 402 -6.32 26.82 -29.87
C SER A 402 -5.94 25.53 -30.60
N ALA A 403 -6.85 25.02 -31.42
CA ALA A 403 -6.54 24.01 -32.43
C ALA A 403 -7.37 24.33 -33.67
N THR A 404 -6.66 24.70 -34.74
CA THR A 404 -7.19 24.87 -36.10
C THR A 404 -8.01 23.64 -36.48
N VAL A 405 -9.32 23.81 -36.59
CA VAL A 405 -10.26 22.76 -37.00
C VAL A 405 -10.16 22.58 -38.52
N VAL A 406 -9.49 21.50 -38.94
CA VAL A 406 -9.79 20.87 -40.22
C VAL A 406 -10.89 19.83 -39.95
N PRO A 407 -12.06 19.89 -40.61
CA PRO A 407 -13.08 18.88 -40.44
C PRO A 407 -12.60 17.61 -41.16
N SER A 408 -12.38 16.53 -40.41
CA SER A 408 -12.19 15.20 -40.98
C SER A 408 -13.32 14.31 -40.53
N ASP A 409 -13.92 13.66 -41.52
CA ASP A 409 -15.12 12.83 -41.50
C ASP A 409 -15.24 11.88 -40.31
N SER A 410 -16.51 11.62 -39.99
CA SER A 410 -17.01 10.45 -39.26
C SER A 410 -16.24 9.16 -39.58
N GLN A 411 -15.25 8.84 -38.76
CA GLN A 411 -14.61 7.54 -38.72
C GLN A 411 -14.76 6.98 -37.30
N GLN A 412 -15.61 5.95 -37.20
CA GLN A 412 -15.55 4.98 -36.14
C GLN A 412 -14.08 4.55 -35.96
N PRO A 413 -13.52 4.59 -34.73
CA PRO A 413 -12.09 4.33 -34.54
C PRO A 413 -11.72 2.97 -35.14
N PRO A 414 -10.57 2.87 -35.83
CA PRO A 414 -10.18 1.64 -36.51
C PRO A 414 -10.19 0.46 -35.51
N PRO A 415 -10.60 -0.74 -35.94
CA PRO A 415 -10.47 -1.93 -35.12
C PRO A 415 -8.97 -2.13 -34.83
N ASN A 416 -8.58 -1.97 -33.58
CA ASN A 416 -7.20 -2.00 -33.06
C ASN A 416 -6.35 -0.77 -33.44
N PRO A 417 -6.55 0.38 -32.76
CA PRO A 417 -5.66 1.53 -32.93
C PRO A 417 -4.22 1.15 -32.58
N ARG A 418 -3.30 1.55 -33.46
CA ARG A 418 -1.86 1.38 -33.24
C ARG A 418 -1.25 2.73 -32.86
N VAL A 419 -0.34 2.69 -31.90
CA VAL A 419 0.29 3.89 -31.35
C VAL A 419 1.79 3.63 -31.25
N LYS A 420 2.59 4.66 -31.55
CA LYS A 420 4.03 4.62 -31.39
C LYS A 420 4.39 4.27 -29.95
N LEU A 421 5.32 3.32 -29.76
CA LEU A 421 5.82 2.94 -28.45
C LEU A 421 6.30 4.17 -27.65
N ALA A 422 6.97 5.13 -28.30
CA ALA A 422 7.39 6.40 -27.68
C ALA A 422 6.25 7.18 -26.99
N THR A 423 5.03 7.15 -27.53
CA THR A 423 3.86 7.79 -26.90
C THR A 423 3.46 7.06 -25.63
N ILE A 424 3.48 5.72 -25.65
CA ILE A 424 3.19 4.88 -24.47
C ILE A 424 4.25 5.12 -23.39
N LEU A 425 5.53 5.19 -23.75
CA LEU A 425 6.61 5.49 -22.81
C LEU A 425 6.40 6.84 -22.13
N ALA A 426 5.93 7.87 -22.85
CA ALA A 426 5.61 9.16 -22.26
C ALA A 426 4.47 9.08 -21.24
N VAL A 427 3.43 8.27 -21.53
CA VAL A 427 2.33 8.02 -20.58
C VAL A 427 2.85 7.28 -19.35
N VAL A 428 3.56 6.16 -19.53
CA VAL A 428 4.11 5.35 -18.43
C VAL A 428 5.05 6.17 -17.54
N SER A 429 5.87 7.04 -18.13
CA SER A 429 6.77 7.95 -17.39
C SER A 429 6.00 8.96 -16.54
N ARG A 430 4.90 9.53 -17.08
CA ARG A 430 4.02 10.42 -16.31
C ARG A 430 3.33 9.65 -15.18
N GLN A 431 2.79 8.47 -15.49
CA GLN A 431 2.11 7.62 -14.52
C GLN A 431 3.04 7.14 -13.40
N ALA A 432 4.35 7.01 -13.61
CA ALA A 432 5.33 6.71 -12.55
C ALA A 432 5.19 7.67 -11.36
N HIS A 433 5.03 8.97 -11.62
CA HIS A 433 4.87 9.96 -10.55
C HIS A 433 3.54 9.79 -9.82
N THR A 434 2.47 9.47 -10.54
CA THR A 434 1.15 9.23 -9.97
C THR A 434 1.12 7.94 -9.13
N ILE A 435 1.79 6.87 -9.58
CA ILE A 435 1.93 5.62 -8.82
C ILE A 435 2.59 5.93 -7.47
N GLY A 436 3.67 6.71 -7.50
CA GLY A 436 4.45 7.07 -6.32
C GLY A 436 3.92 8.25 -5.48
N GLN A 437 2.75 8.80 -5.83
CA GLN A 437 2.21 9.98 -5.17
C GLN A 437 1.55 9.61 -3.84
N GLY A 438 2.14 10.08 -2.73
CA GLY A 438 1.60 9.89 -1.38
C GLY A 438 1.01 11.16 -0.74
N SER A 439 1.36 12.34 -1.24
CA SER A 439 1.07 13.64 -0.59
C SER A 439 -0.37 14.14 -0.74
N ASN A 440 -1.08 13.70 -1.79
CA ASN A 440 -2.46 14.11 -2.07
C ASN A 440 -3.34 12.86 -2.22
N PRO A 441 -3.90 12.31 -1.12
CA PRO A 441 -4.88 11.24 -1.23
C PRO A 441 -6.13 11.68 -2.01
N PRO A 442 -6.80 10.77 -2.72
CA PRO A 442 -6.49 9.34 -2.84
C PRO A 442 -5.42 9.04 -3.90
N ASN A 443 -4.54 8.07 -3.63
CA ASN A 443 -3.71 7.47 -4.67
C ASN A 443 -4.56 6.47 -5.46
N GLU A 444 -4.82 6.75 -6.73
CA GLU A 444 -5.74 5.97 -7.57
C GLU A 444 -5.30 4.51 -7.74
N TYR A 445 -3.99 4.23 -7.74
CA TYR A 445 -3.49 2.86 -7.84
C TYR A 445 -3.75 2.08 -6.55
N LEU A 446 -3.47 2.70 -5.40
CA LEU A 446 -3.77 2.09 -4.10
C LEU A 446 -5.27 1.85 -3.93
N SER A 447 -6.11 2.82 -4.30
CA SER A 447 -7.57 2.67 -4.27
C SER A 447 -8.05 1.54 -5.19
N ALA A 448 -7.54 1.44 -6.41
CA ALA A 448 -7.88 0.34 -7.32
C ALA A 448 -7.50 -1.03 -6.73
N MET A 449 -6.37 -1.12 -6.03
CA MET A 449 -5.93 -2.36 -5.38
C MET A 449 -6.81 -2.73 -4.17
N GLU A 450 -7.16 -1.76 -3.33
CA GLU A 450 -8.01 -1.97 -2.16
C GLU A 450 -9.45 -2.34 -2.55
N GLU A 451 -10.01 -1.70 -3.59
CA GLU A 451 -11.35 -2.02 -4.09
C GLU A 451 -11.39 -3.34 -4.88
N GLY A 452 -10.35 -3.62 -5.65
CA GLY A 452 -10.28 -4.80 -6.52
C GLY A 452 -9.97 -6.11 -5.80
N VAL A 453 -9.23 -6.06 -4.68
CA VAL A 453 -8.72 -7.26 -3.98
C VAL A 453 -9.34 -7.41 -2.59
N ARG A 454 -10.53 -8.01 -2.52
CA ARG A 454 -11.23 -8.29 -1.25
C ARG A 454 -10.45 -9.25 -0.34
N GLU A 455 -9.61 -10.09 -0.93
CA GLU A 455 -8.73 -11.00 -0.22
C GLU A 455 -7.70 -10.27 0.66
N LEU A 456 -7.38 -9.00 0.36
CA LEU A 456 -6.48 -8.19 1.17
C LEU A 456 -7.08 -7.90 2.55
N GLU A 457 -8.33 -7.46 2.60
CA GLU A 457 -9.04 -7.19 3.87
C GLU A 457 -9.28 -8.48 4.65
N ALA A 458 -9.66 -9.57 3.96
CA ALA A 458 -9.83 -10.88 4.59
C ALA A 458 -8.53 -11.39 5.22
N PHE A 459 -7.39 -11.21 4.55
CA PHE A 459 -6.08 -11.55 5.08
C PHE A 459 -5.70 -10.68 6.28
N ALA A 460 -5.90 -9.36 6.18
CA ALA A 460 -5.69 -8.45 7.30
C ALA A 460 -6.52 -8.86 8.53
N ALA A 461 -7.79 -9.23 8.34
CA ALA A 461 -8.65 -9.70 9.41
C ALA A 461 -8.15 -11.00 10.05
N VAL A 462 -7.61 -11.94 9.25
CA VAL A 462 -6.99 -13.17 9.75
C VAL A 462 -5.73 -12.86 10.55
N VAL A 463 -4.84 -11.99 10.06
CA VAL A 463 -3.64 -11.57 10.79
C VAL A 463 -4.03 -10.91 12.12
N TYR A 464 -4.96 -9.96 12.09
CA TYR A 464 -5.45 -9.24 13.27
C TYR A 464 -6.11 -10.16 14.31
N SER A 465 -6.77 -11.23 13.88
CA SER A 465 -7.54 -12.12 14.78
C SER A 465 -6.90 -13.45 15.13
N SER A 466 -5.82 -13.81 14.43
CA SER A 466 -5.04 -15.01 14.72
C SER A 466 -4.57 -15.03 16.19
N ASN A 467 -4.49 -16.19 16.80
CA ASN A 467 -4.02 -16.40 18.18
C ASN A 467 -4.86 -15.81 19.33
N PHE A 468 -5.99 -15.13 19.11
CA PHE A 468 -6.91 -14.74 20.19
C PHE A 468 -7.39 -15.94 21.07
N GLY A 469 -7.35 -17.17 20.54
CA GLY A 469 -7.79 -18.38 21.23
C GLY A 469 -6.71 -19.17 21.99
N LEU A 470 -5.41 -18.93 21.76
CA LEU A 470 -4.35 -19.71 22.40
C LEU A 470 -3.91 -19.11 23.75
N GLU A 471 -3.87 -17.78 23.87
CA GLU A 471 -3.38 -17.11 25.08
C GLU A 471 -4.37 -17.15 26.26
N GLY A 472 -5.65 -17.40 25.98
CA GLY A 472 -6.67 -17.66 27.01
C GLY A 472 -6.57 -19.04 27.68
N THR A 473 -5.60 -19.89 27.27
CA THR A 473 -5.48 -21.29 27.71
C THR A 473 -4.11 -21.63 28.30
N THR A 474 -3.61 -20.83 29.24
CA THR A 474 -2.54 -21.30 30.15
C THR A 474 -3.14 -21.77 31.49
N SER A 475 -3.87 -22.88 31.44
CA SER A 475 -4.09 -23.73 32.61
C SER A 475 -4.07 -25.20 32.18
N PRO A 476 -3.24 -26.05 32.80
CA PRO A 476 -3.10 -27.44 32.39
C PRO A 476 -4.28 -28.25 32.92
N GLY A 477 -5.18 -28.65 32.00
CA GLY A 477 -6.17 -29.69 32.24
C GLY A 477 -7.63 -29.23 32.17
N GLY A 478 -8.20 -29.25 30.98
CA GLY A 478 -9.64 -29.07 30.79
C GLY A 478 -10.05 -29.13 29.33
N SER A 479 -10.77 -30.19 28.95
CA SER A 479 -11.29 -30.42 27.60
C SER A 479 -12.34 -29.39 27.16
N VAL A 480 -12.14 -28.85 25.95
CA VAL A 480 -13.10 -28.35 24.94
C VAL A 480 -14.39 -27.72 25.44
N GLY A 481 -14.48 -26.41 25.26
CA GLY A 481 -15.72 -25.63 25.23
C GLY A 481 -15.40 -24.15 25.17
N GLY A 482 -15.52 -23.53 23.98
CA GLY A 482 -15.33 -22.09 23.81
C GLY A 482 -16.25 -21.32 24.76
N SER A 483 -15.67 -20.70 25.78
CA SER A 483 -16.36 -19.85 26.73
C SER A 483 -15.53 -18.60 26.91
N PHE A 484 -15.99 -17.51 26.30
CA PHE A 484 -15.56 -16.16 26.64
C PHE A 484 -15.83 -15.95 28.14
N VAL A 485 -14.79 -15.60 28.89
CA VAL A 485 -14.90 -15.36 30.34
C VAL A 485 -15.77 -14.12 30.55
N VAL A 486 -16.94 -14.31 31.15
CA VAL A 486 -17.87 -13.25 31.53
C VAL A 486 -17.41 -12.67 32.88
N VAL A 487 -17.05 -11.38 32.89
CA VAL A 487 -16.87 -10.62 34.14
C VAL A 487 -18.21 -9.98 34.51
N PRO A 488 -18.73 -10.18 35.74
CA PRO A 488 -19.94 -9.49 36.20
C PRO A 488 -19.61 -8.04 36.61
N GLN A 489 -20.40 -7.07 36.15
CA GLN A 489 -20.32 -5.69 36.64
C GLN A 489 -20.95 -5.60 38.04
N SER A 490 -20.20 -5.06 39.01
CA SER A 490 -20.75 -4.67 40.32
C SER A 490 -21.53 -3.36 40.20
N GLU A 491 -22.81 -3.40 40.56
CA GLU A 491 -23.70 -2.25 40.63
C GLU A 491 -23.19 -1.17 41.61
N LYS A 492 -22.94 0.05 41.10
CA LYS A 492 -23.20 1.29 41.86
C LYS A 492 -23.82 2.33 40.95
N SER A 493 -25.09 2.60 41.23
CA SER A 493 -25.92 3.64 40.66
C SER A 493 -25.46 5.01 41.14
N GLU A 494 -25.08 5.91 40.22
CA GLU A 494 -25.11 7.36 40.47
C GLU A 494 -25.45 8.15 39.19
N LYS A 495 -26.06 9.32 39.41
CA LYS A 495 -27.09 9.94 38.56
C LYS A 495 -26.57 10.54 37.24
N VAL A 496 -27.33 10.27 36.18
CA VAL A 496 -27.32 10.97 34.89
C VAL A 496 -27.66 12.45 35.08
N THR A 497 -26.74 13.34 34.67
CA THR A 497 -27.07 14.74 34.38
C THR A 497 -26.85 14.98 32.89
N LYS A 498 -27.94 15.36 32.23
CA LYS A 498 -28.08 15.63 30.80
C LYS A 498 -27.38 16.96 30.47
N ILE A 499 -26.42 16.96 29.55
CA ILE A 499 -25.90 18.20 28.93
C ILE A 499 -25.98 18.04 27.41
N GLU A 500 -26.65 19.02 26.81
CA GLU A 500 -26.96 19.16 25.38
C GLU A 500 -25.71 19.39 24.53
N MET A 501 -25.74 18.82 23.32
CA MET A 501 -24.81 19.11 22.23
C MET A 501 -24.97 20.58 21.78
N ARG A 502 -23.83 21.27 21.63
CA ARG A 502 -23.71 22.52 20.89
C ARG A 502 -22.68 22.32 19.78
N ASP A 503 -23.14 22.48 18.55
CA ASP A 503 -22.33 22.57 17.34
C ASP A 503 -21.39 23.78 17.44
N VAL A 504 -20.13 23.59 17.04
CA VAL A 504 -19.19 24.68 16.77
C VAL A 504 -18.52 24.41 15.43
N GLU A 505 -18.98 25.14 14.42
CA GLU A 505 -18.25 25.39 13.16
C GLU A 505 -16.92 26.11 13.48
N ALA A 506 -15.82 25.67 12.86
CA ALA A 506 -14.56 26.39 12.89
C ALA A 506 -14.15 26.82 11.48
N GLU A 507 -14.09 28.13 11.31
CA GLU A 507 -13.64 28.86 10.12
C GLU A 507 -12.18 28.58 9.78
N ALA A 508 -11.90 28.40 8.48
CA ALA A 508 -10.57 28.40 7.91
C ALA A 508 -10.03 29.85 7.80
N LYS A 509 -8.78 30.05 8.18
CA LYS A 509 -7.99 31.23 7.80
C LYS A 509 -6.65 30.80 7.21
N ASP A 510 -6.44 31.29 5.98
CA ASP A 510 -5.18 31.29 5.24
C ASP A 510 -4.08 32.02 6.00
N GLU A 511 -2.89 31.43 6.08
CA GLU A 511 -1.62 32.17 6.04
C GLU A 511 -0.60 31.40 5.18
N ALA A 512 -0.08 32.11 4.18
CA ALA A 512 1.00 31.65 3.31
C ALA A 512 2.36 32.03 3.90
N VAL A 513 3.32 31.10 3.91
CA VAL A 513 4.76 31.41 4.03
C VAL A 513 5.56 30.55 3.04
N ALA A 514 6.44 31.23 2.32
CA ALA A 514 7.34 30.71 1.31
C ALA A 514 8.72 30.37 1.89
N GLY A 515 9.38 29.37 1.29
CA GLY A 515 10.85 29.35 1.11
C GLY A 515 11.67 28.39 1.99
N ALA A 516 12.11 27.30 1.35
CA ALA A 516 13.36 26.53 1.51
C ALA A 516 13.78 26.03 2.91
N ASP A 517 13.75 24.70 3.10
CA ASP A 517 14.94 23.85 3.18
C ASP A 517 14.52 22.36 3.13
N VAL A 518 15.38 21.51 2.55
CA VAL A 518 15.14 20.06 2.38
C VAL A 518 15.34 19.39 3.75
N GLU A 519 14.26 19.25 4.52
CA GLU A 519 14.26 18.46 5.75
C GLU A 519 14.01 16.98 5.42
N GLU A 520 14.92 16.12 5.90
CA GLU A 520 14.78 14.66 5.91
C GLU A 520 13.40 14.27 6.44
N ILE A 521 12.71 13.39 5.71
CA ILE A 521 11.40 12.85 6.08
C ILE A 521 11.51 12.26 7.48
N ASN A 522 10.96 12.97 8.47
CA ASN A 522 10.98 12.55 9.87
C ASN A 522 10.07 11.32 10.03
N PHE A 523 10.69 10.13 9.98
CA PHE A 523 10.04 8.83 10.20
C PHE A 523 9.12 8.83 11.43
N GLU A 524 9.46 9.61 12.46
CA GLU A 524 8.69 9.74 13.69
C GLU A 524 7.31 10.41 13.49
N SER A 525 7.20 11.34 12.53
CA SER A 525 5.93 12.02 12.20
C SER A 525 4.97 11.12 11.43
N ALA A 526 5.49 10.26 10.55
CA ALA A 526 4.70 9.34 9.74
C ALA A 526 4.06 8.22 10.59
N TRP A 527 4.77 7.75 11.61
CA TRP A 527 4.29 6.72 12.53
C TRP A 527 3.57 7.28 13.76
N GLY A 528 3.95 8.48 14.23
CA GLY A 528 3.33 9.13 15.38
C GLY A 528 1.81 9.25 15.24
N LYS A 529 1.32 9.67 14.07
CA LYS A 529 -0.12 9.81 13.79
C LYS A 529 -0.92 8.50 13.83
N ALA A 530 -0.28 7.35 13.57
CA ALA A 530 -0.93 6.04 13.62
C ALA A 530 -0.92 5.42 15.03
N THR A 531 -0.07 5.93 15.93
CA THR A 531 0.07 5.43 17.31
C THR A 531 -0.54 6.34 18.37
N THR A 532 -0.79 7.62 18.05
CA THR A 532 -1.36 8.58 19.00
C THR A 532 -2.88 8.66 18.85
N ASP A 533 -3.58 7.77 19.52
CA ASP A 533 -5.02 7.89 19.74
C ASP A 533 -5.28 7.98 21.26
N GLU A 534 -5.05 9.18 21.81
CA GLU A 534 -5.62 9.55 23.12
C GLU A 534 -5.74 11.08 23.26
N LYS A 535 -6.94 11.59 22.95
CA LYS A 535 -7.72 12.42 23.88
C LYS A 535 -9.19 12.51 23.50
#